data_AF-A0A8T5P365-F1
#
_entry.id   AF-A0A8T5P365-F1
#
_cell.length_a   1.000
_cell.length_b   1.000
_cell.length_c   1.000
_cell.angle_alpha   90.00
_cell.angle_beta   90.00
_cell.angle_gamma   90.00
#
_symmetry.space_group_name_H-M   'P 1'
#
loop_
_entity.id
_entity.type
_entity.pdbx_description
1 polymer ?
#
loop_
_entity_poly.entity_id
_entity_poly.type
_entity_poly.pdbx_seq_one_letter_code
_entity_poly.pdbx_strand_id
1 'polypeptide(L)' 'IIELLETGKEVSQRKKGIIEKWCHRGKMIYIVAIEDYDDYWLIRHVGKIRATKEKLKLMRGEQDA' A
#
# COMPACT_ATOMS: atom_id res chain seq x y z
N ILE A 1 -2.84 -7.33 -7.56
CA ILE A 1 -3.26 -5.91 -7.67
C ILE A 1 -4.73 -5.77 -7.37
N ILE A 2 -5.63 -6.50 -8.04
CA ILE A 2 -7.08 -6.52 -7.71
C ILE A 2 -7.32 -6.74 -6.20
N GLU A 3 -6.77 -7.80 -5.62
CA GLU A 3 -6.86 -8.04 -4.17
C GLU A 3 -6.35 -6.87 -3.32
N LEU A 4 -5.31 -6.16 -3.79
CA LEU A 4 -4.76 -4.97 -3.13
C LEU A 4 -5.72 -3.76 -3.22
N LEU A 5 -6.47 -3.66 -4.32
CA LEU A 5 -7.49 -2.62 -4.50
C LEU A 5 -8.68 -2.85 -3.58
N GLU A 6 -9.07 -4.11 -3.38
CA GLU A 6 -10.21 -4.48 -2.54
C GLU A 6 -9.86 -4.47 -1.05
N THR A 7 -8.71 -5.04 -0.68
CA THR A 7 -8.37 -5.35 0.72
C THR A 7 -7.14 -4.62 1.24
N GLY A 8 -6.42 -3.90 0.36
CA GLY A 8 -5.25 -3.11 0.75
C GLY A 8 -5.64 -2.00 1.71
N LYS A 9 -4.82 -1.80 2.74
CA LYS A 9 -5.01 -0.72 3.70
C LYS A 9 -4.76 0.61 2.99
N GLU A 10 -5.73 1.52 3.06
CA GLU A 10 -5.52 2.91 2.66
C GLU A 10 -4.55 3.57 3.63
N VAL A 11 -3.41 4.03 3.11
CA VAL A 11 -2.33 4.61 3.93
C VAL A 11 -2.26 6.12 3.77
N SER A 12 -2.61 6.64 2.59
CA SER A 12 -2.65 8.09 2.37
C SER A 12 -3.59 8.46 1.22
N GLN A 13 -4.20 9.64 1.36
CA GLN A 13 -4.79 10.37 0.24
C GLN A 13 -3.78 11.44 -0.21
N ARG A 14 -3.37 11.38 -1.48
CA ARG A 14 -2.47 12.36 -2.10
C ARG A 14 -3.28 13.52 -2.70
N LYS A 15 -2.64 14.40 -3.49
CA LYS A 15 -3.30 15.50 -4.22
C LYS A 15 -4.51 14.97 -5.02
N LYS A 16 -5.59 15.78 -5.08
CA LYS A 16 -6.87 15.58 -5.81
C LYS A 16 -7.16 14.12 -6.22
N GLY A 17 -7.77 13.35 -5.31
CA GLY A 17 -8.44 12.09 -5.64
C GLY A 17 -7.56 10.84 -5.74
N ILE A 18 -6.24 10.96 -5.58
CA ILE A 18 -5.35 9.80 -5.62
C ILE A 18 -5.29 9.13 -4.24
N ILE A 19 -5.68 7.86 -4.17
CA ILE A 19 -5.63 7.01 -2.98
C ILE A 19 -4.43 6.07 -3.09
N GLU A 20 -3.67 5.92 -2.02
CA GLU A 20 -2.57 4.95 -1.95
C GLU A 20 -2.92 3.79 -1.01
N LYS A 21 -3.01 2.58 -1.58
CA LYS A 21 -3.27 1.34 -0.86
C LYS A 21 -2.02 0.48 -0.77
N TRP A 22 -1.79 -0.06 0.43
CA TRP A 22 -0.64 -0.91 0.74
C TRP A 22 -1.11 -2.28 1.20
N CYS A 23 -0.39 -3.33 0.83
CA CYS A 23 -0.50 -4.61 1.53
C CYS A 23 0.85 -5.34 1.60
N HIS A 24 0.99 -6.14 2.66
CA HIS A 24 2.19 -6.90 2.94
C HIS A 24 1.97 -8.38 2.63
N ARG A 25 2.92 -9.00 1.94
CA ARG A 25 2.97 -10.46 1.77
C ARG A 25 4.39 -10.96 2.01
N GLY A 26 4.57 -11.67 3.12
CA GLY A 26 5.88 -12.09 3.58
C GLY A 26 6.81 -10.89 3.79
N LYS A 27 7.94 -10.85 3.05
CA LYS A 27 8.94 -9.78 3.11
C LYS A 27 8.72 -8.68 2.06
N MET A 28 7.59 -8.70 1.36
CA MET A 28 7.29 -7.73 0.30
C MET A 28 6.14 -6.83 0.74
N ILE A 29 6.29 -5.54 0.43
CA ILE A 29 5.26 -4.53 0.53
C ILE A 29 4.88 -4.15 -0.89
N TYR A 30 3.60 -4.24 -1.19
CA TYR A 30 3.02 -3.83 -2.46
C TYR A 30 2.29 -2.52 -2.22
N ILE A 31 2.52 -1.57 -3.10
CA ILE A 31 1.96 -0.23 -3.05
C ILE A 31 1.24 0.00 -4.36
N VAL A 32 -0.01 0.43 -4.31
CA VAL A 32 -0.73 0.91 -5.49
C VAL A 32 -1.25 2.32 -5.23
N ALA A 33 -0.98 3.21 -6.16
CA ALA A 33 -1.63 4.52 -6.20
C ALA A 33 -2.71 4.45 -7.28
N ILE A 34 -3.93 4.77 -6.90
CA ILE A 34 -5.12 4.72 -7.76
C ILE A 34 -5.91 6.01 -7.69
N GLU A 35 -6.68 6.28 -8.74
CA GLU A 35 -7.87 7.11 -8.64
C GLU A 35 -9.08 6.18 -8.65
N ASP A 36 -9.99 6.39 -7.71
CA ASP A 36 -11.23 5.63 -7.60
C ASP A 36 -12.33 6.36 -8.37
N TYR A 37 -12.76 5.77 -9.47
CA TYR A 37 -13.97 6.17 -10.19
C TYR A 37 -15.05 5.13 -9.85
N ASP A 38 -16.30 5.58 -9.73
CA ASP A 38 -17.40 4.74 -9.23
C ASP A 38 -17.54 3.39 -9.94
N ASP A 39 -17.14 3.29 -11.22
CA ASP A 39 -17.19 2.11 -12.07
C ASP A 39 -15.83 1.46 -12.38
N TYR A 40 -14.70 2.12 -12.07
CA TYR A 40 -13.36 1.56 -12.28
C TYR A 40 -12.26 2.24 -11.45
N TRP A 41 -11.17 1.51 -11.20
CA TRP A 41 -9.95 2.09 -10.65
C TRP A 41 -8.95 2.43 -11.75
N LEU A 42 -8.46 3.67 -11.77
CA LEU A 42 -7.34 4.05 -12.62
C LEU A 42 -6.03 3.86 -11.86
N ILE A 43 -5.26 2.86 -12.27
CA ILE A 43 -3.94 2.59 -11.68
C ILE A 43 -2.94 3.62 -12.21
N ARG A 44 -2.39 4.44 -11.32
CA ARG A 44 -1.34 5.41 -11.65
C ARG A 44 0.06 4.85 -11.46
N HIS A 45 0.25 4.08 -10.39
CA HIS A 45 1.56 3.54 -10.06
C HIS A 45 1.43 2.24 -9.27
N VAL A 46 2.28 1.28 -9.60
CA VAL A 46 2.45 0.02 -8.86
C VAL A 46 3.89 -0.08 -8.39
N GLY A 47 4.09 -0.08 -7.08
CA GLY A 47 5.38 -0.26 -6.43
C GLY A 47 5.49 -1.60 -5.73
N LYS A 48 6.72 -2.14 -5.71
CA LYS A 48 7.07 -3.32 -4.93
C LYS A 48 8.35 -3.04 -4.17
N ILE A 49 8.27 -3.14 -2.85
CA ILE A 49 9.40 -2.93 -1.95
C ILE A 49 9.67 -4.23 -1.21
N ARG A 50 10.94 -4.66 -1.18
CA ARG A 50 11.37 -5.73 -0.28
C ARG A 50 11.79 -5.09 1.04
N ALA A 51 11.10 -5.44 2.13
CA ALA A 51 11.46 -5.00 3.47
C ALA A 51 12.21 -6.10 4.21
N THR A 52 13.29 -5.73 4.90
CA THR A 52 13.95 -6.61 5.88
C THR A 52 13.07 -6.79 7.11
N LYS A 53 13.34 -7.82 7.93
CA LYS A 53 12.57 -8.06 9.18
C LYS A 53 12.58 -6.83 10.11
N GLU A 54 13.72 -6.15 10.22
CA GLU A 54 13.88 -4.92 11.01
C GLU A 54 13.02 -3.76 10.49
N LYS A 55 13.02 -3.53 9.16
CA LYS A 55 12.17 -2.50 8.55
C LYS A 55 10.68 -2.79 8.75
N LEU A 56 10.29 -4.08 8.77
CA LEU A 56 8.90 -4.47 9.05
C LEU A 56 8.50 -4.22 10.51
N LYS A 57 9.39 -4.46 11.48
CA LYS A 57 9.14 -4.15 12.91
C LYS A 57 8.90 -2.65 13.12
N LEU A 58 9.77 -1.81 12.54
CA LEU A 58 9.63 -0.34 12.59
C LEU A 58 8.27 0.14 12.05
N MET A 59 7.78 -0.44 10.95
CA MET A 59 6.49 -0.07 10.36
C MET A 59 5.28 -0.53 11.18
N ARG A 60 5.45 -1.49 12.10
CA ARG A 60 4.39 -1.98 13.00
C ARG A 60 4.32 -1.20 14.31
N GLY A 61 5.23 -0.26 14.55
CA GLY A 61 5.34 0.43 15.84
C GLY A 61 5.93 -0.45 16.94
N GLU A 62 6.49 -1.60 16.60
CA GLU A 62 7.23 -2.47 17.51
C GLU A 62 8.67 -1.91 17.60
N GLN A 63 8.85 -0.82 18.34
CA GLN A 63 10.17 -0.44 18.82
C GLN A 63 10.43 -1.26 20.09
N ASP A 64 11.48 -2.07 20.06
CA ASP A 64 11.96 -2.83 21.22
C ASP A 64 12.19 -1.83 22.37
N ALA A 65 11.49 -2.05 23.50
CA ALA A 65 11.65 -1.32 24.74
C ALA A 65 13.01 -1.57 25.39
#